data_AF-A0A948ZFI0-F1
#
_entry.id   AF-A0A948ZFI0-F1
#
_cell.length_a   1.000
_cell.length_b   1.000
_cell.length_c   1.000
_cell.angle_alpha   90.00
_cell.angle_beta   90.00
_cell.angle_gamma   90.00
#
_symmetry.space_group_name_H-M   'P 1'
#
loop_
_entity.id
_entity.type
_entity.pdbx_description
1 polymer ?
#
loop_
_entity_poly.entity_id
_entity_poly.type
_entity_poly.pdbx_seq_one_letter_code
_entity_poly.pdbx_strand_id
1 'polypeptide(L)'
;MSYIGIGSIGVVVLIGITVGAVLAFQSYVGLHRFGAERFIGPIIFIAMVREFGPVLTAIMVIGRAGSAMTAEIGTMRITEQIL
;
A
#
# COMPACT_ATOMS: atom_id res chain seq x y z
N MET A 1 -11.67 -15.30 -3.39
CA MET A 1 -10.84 -14.29 -4.09
C MET A 1 -11.40 -12.88 -4.05
N SER A 2 -12.68 -12.67 -4.38
CA SER A 2 -13.31 -11.34 -4.40
C SER A 2 -13.21 -10.59 -3.06
N TYR A 3 -13.51 -11.24 -1.93
CA TYR A 3 -13.48 -10.59 -0.61
C TYR A 3 -12.09 -10.06 -0.21
N ILE A 4 -11.05 -10.87 -0.43
CA ILE A 4 -9.66 -10.56 -0.07
C ILE A 4 -9.07 -9.50 -1.02
N GLY A 5 -9.27 -9.67 -2.32
CA GLY A 5 -8.72 -8.80 -3.35
C GLY A 5 -9.47 -7.47 -3.45
N ILE A 6 -10.76 -7.51 -3.81
CA ILE A 6 -11.59 -6.32 -4.04
C ILE A 6 -11.78 -5.51 -2.76
N GLY A 7 -11.89 -6.18 -1.61
CA GLY A 7 -11.94 -5.50 -0.32
C GLY A 7 -10.70 -4.64 -0.06
N SER A 8 -9.51 -5.11 -0.43
CA SER A 8 -8.26 -4.41 -0.10
C SER A 8 -7.97 -3.21 -1.01
N ILE A 9 -8.61 -3.11 -2.18
CA ILE A 9 -8.36 -2.05 -3.19
C ILE A 9 -8.53 -0.65 -2.59
N GLY A 10 -9.61 -0.41 -1.82
CA GLY A 10 -9.88 0.92 -1.28
C GLY A 10 -8.77 1.45 -0.38
N VAL A 11 -8.20 0.59 0.47
CA VAL A 11 -7.13 0.97 1.40
C VAL A 11 -5.81 1.19 0.66
N VAL A 12 -5.49 0.32 -0.30
CA VAL A 12 -4.28 0.40 -1.12
C VAL A 12 -4.26 1.70 -1.93
N VAL A 13 -5.37 2.07 -2.57
CA VAL A 13 -5.47 3.30 -3.38
C VAL A 13 -5.34 4.55 -2.51
N LEU A 14 -6.02 4.59 -1.36
CA LEU A 14 -5.97 5.75 -0.46
C LEU A 14 -4.54 6.03 0.03
N ILE A 15 -3.82 4.98 0.42
CA ILE A 15 -2.43 5.11 0.87
C ILE A 15 -1.50 5.40 -0.29
N GLY A 16 -1.67 4.75 -1.44
CA GLY A 16 -0.87 5.01 -2.63
C GLY A 16 -0.93 6.48 -3.09
N ILE A 17 -2.11 7.09 -3.06
CA ILE A 17 -2.29 8.52 -3.38
C ILE A 17 -1.59 9.39 -2.35
N THR A 18 -1.79 9.11 -1.06
CA THR A 18 -1.22 9.91 0.03
C THR A 18 0.31 9.86 0.00
N VAL A 19 0.89 8.66 -0.14
CA VAL A 19 2.34 8.48 -0.24
C VAL A 19 2.88 9.14 -1.51
N GLY A 20 2.21 8.98 -2.65
CA GLY A 20 2.61 9.61 -3.90
C GLY A 20 2.65 11.13 -3.82
N ALA A 21 1.67 11.75 -3.16
CA ALA A 21 1.63 13.20 -2.94
C ALA A 21 2.82 13.68 -2.08
N VAL A 22 3.12 12.96 -1.00
CA VAL A 22 4.27 13.27 -0.13
C VAL A 22 5.59 13.12 -0.88
N LEU A 23 5.75 12.05 -1.67
CA LEU A 23 6.94 11.79 -2.48
C LEU A 23 7.15 12.88 -3.54
N ALA A 24 6.07 13.35 -4.18
CA ALA A 24 6.13 14.45 -5.13
C ALA A 24 6.59 15.76 -4.48
N PHE A 25 6.01 16.10 -3.33
CA PHE A 25 6.38 17.30 -2.58
C PHE A 25 7.84 17.25 -2.10
N GLN A 26 8.26 16.12 -1.53
CA GLN A 26 9.63 15.94 -1.05
C GLN A 26 10.66 15.98 -2.20
N SER A 27 10.34 15.34 -3.32
CA SER A 27 11.21 15.34 -4.51
C SER A 27 11.35 16.74 -5.10
N TYR A 28 10.27 17.52 -5.13
CA TYR A 28 10.32 18.93 -5.56
C TYR A 28 11.25 19.75 -4.67
N VAL A 29 11.07 19.72 -3.36
CA VAL A 29 11.92 20.47 -2.42
C VAL A 29 13.39 20.06 -2.53
N GLY A 30 13.67 18.77 -2.77
CA GLY A 30 15.01 18.24 -2.97
C GLY A 30 15.65 18.74 -4.27
N LEU A 31 14.99 18.53 -5.41
CA LEU A 31 15.56 18.80 -6.75
C LEU A 31 15.51 20.27 -7.16
N HIS A 32 14.56 21.05 -6.62
CA HIS A 32 14.47 22.49 -6.87
C HIS A 32 15.76 23.21 -6.45
N ARG A 33 16.40 22.76 -5.36
CA ARG A 33 17.70 23.29 -4.89
C ARG A 33 18.86 23.04 -5.85
N PHE A 34 18.76 22.01 -6.69
CA PHE A 34 19.77 21.65 -7.69
C PHE A 34 19.40 22.13 -9.11
N GLY A 35 18.28 22.83 -9.28
CA GLY A 35 17.77 23.23 -10.60
C GLY A 35 17.38 22.05 -11.50
N ALA A 36 17.15 20.87 -10.92
CA ALA A 36 17.03 19.60 -11.63
C ALA A 36 15.58 19.11 -11.76
N GLU A 37 14.62 20.02 -11.88
CA GLU A 37 13.16 19.74 -11.80
C GLU A 37 12.67 18.73 -12.84
N ARG A 38 13.32 18.66 -14.00
CA ARG A 38 13.02 17.68 -15.07
C ARG A 38 13.13 16.22 -14.63
N PHE A 39 13.89 15.93 -13.57
CA PHE A 39 14.11 14.57 -13.08
C PHE A 39 13.09 14.14 -12.02
N ILE A 40 12.21 15.04 -11.56
CA ILE A 40 11.20 14.74 -10.53
C ILE A 40 10.27 13.61 -10.99
N GLY A 41 9.73 13.69 -12.21
CA GLY A 41 8.82 12.67 -12.76
C GLY A 41 9.43 11.27 -12.85
N PRO A 42 10.58 11.09 -13.51
CA PRO A 42 11.26 9.79 -13.62
C PRO A 42 11.62 9.17 -12.26
N ILE A 43 12.10 9.98 -11.31
CA ILE A 43 12.47 9.50 -9.97
C ILE A 43 11.24 8.97 -9.24
N ILE A 44 10.15 9.73 -9.23
CA ILE A 44 8.89 9.31 -8.59
C ILE A 44 8.36 8.04 -9.24
N PHE A 45 8.38 7.95 -10.57
CA PHE A 45 7.90 6.77 -11.30
C PHE A 45 8.67 5.51 -10.89
N ILE A 46 10.00 5.57 -10.91
CA ILE A 46 10.85 4.42 -10.55
C ILE A 46 10.63 4.02 -9.09
N ALA A 47 10.64 4.99 -8.17
CA ALA A 47 10.45 4.75 -6.74
C ALA A 47 9.06 4.13 -6.45
N MET A 48 8.00 4.67 -7.05
CA MET A 48 6.64 4.17 -6.86
C MET A 48 6.44 2.78 -7.46
N VAL A 49 6.94 2.51 -8.67
CA VAL A 49 6.69 1.23 -9.33
C VAL A 49 7.57 0.10 -8.80
N ARG A 50 8.85 0.37 -8.51
CA ARG A 50 9.80 -0.69 -8.08
C ARG A 50 9.79 -0.96 -6.58
N GLU A 51 9.58 0.07 -5.76
CA GLU A 51 9.76 -0.05 -4.32
C GLU A 51 8.43 0.07 -3.59
N PHE A 52 7.83 1.26 -3.62
CA PHE A 52 6.67 1.57 -2.79
C PHE A 52 5.41 0.82 -3.22
N GLY A 53 5.17 0.64 -4.51
CA GLY A 53 3.98 -0.05 -5.04
C GLY A 53 3.85 -1.48 -4.52
N PRO A 54 4.86 -2.35 -4.76
CA PRO A 54 4.85 -3.72 -4.25
C PRO A 54 4.80 -3.79 -2.72
N VAL A 55 5.61 -2.98 -2.03
CA VAL A 55 5.73 -3.02 -0.56
C VAL A 55 4.44 -2.56 0.12
N LEU A 56 3.89 -1.41 -0.28
CA LEU A 56 2.65 -0.90 0.30
C LEU A 56 1.48 -1.84 0.02
N THR A 57 1.38 -2.36 -1.21
CA THR A 57 0.29 -3.29 -1.56
C THR A 57 0.38 -4.58 -0.73
N ALA A 58 1.58 -5.16 -0.58
CA ALA A 58 1.78 -6.37 0.20
C ALA A 58 1.38 -6.16 1.67
N ILE A 59 1.85 -5.09 2.31
CA ILE A 59 1.55 -4.79 3.72
C ILE A 59 0.05 -4.59 3.92
N MET A 60 -0.61 -3.83 3.04
CA MET A 60 -2.03 -3.52 3.19
C MET A 60 -2.93 -4.74 2.95
N VAL A 61 -2.62 -5.56 1.95
CA VAL A 61 -3.35 -6.80 1.69
C VAL A 61 -3.15 -7.78 2.84
N ILE A 62 -1.93 -7.97 3.33
CA ILE A 62 -1.65 -8.86 4.47
C ILE A 62 -2.35 -8.37 5.73
N GLY A 63 -2.27 -7.07 6.04
CA GLY A 63 -2.92 -6.52 7.23
C GLY A 63 -4.42 -6.74 7.22
N ARG A 64 -5.09 -6.44 6.11
CA ARG A 64 -6.56 -6.53 6.04
C ARG A 64 -7.06 -7.96 5.86
N ALA A 65 -6.45 -8.74 4.97
CA ALA A 65 -6.84 -10.11 4.71
C ALA A 65 -6.39 -11.06 5.83
N GLY A 66 -5.17 -10.89 6.34
CA GLY A 66 -4.64 -11.71 7.43
C GLY A 66 -5.41 -11.52 8.74
N SER A 67 -5.77 -10.28 9.10
CA SER A 67 -6.66 -10.04 10.25
C SER A 67 -8.04 -10.65 10.06
N ALA A 68 -8.63 -10.55 8.86
CA ALA A 68 -9.94 -11.15 8.58
C ALA A 68 -9.89 -12.69 8.69
N MET A 69 -8.88 -13.33 8.10
CA MET A 69 -8.69 -14.79 8.20
C MET A 69 -8.46 -15.24 9.64
N THR A 70 -7.66 -14.50 10.40
CA THR A 70 -7.38 -14.81 11.80
C THR A 70 -8.64 -14.68 12.65
N ALA A 71 -9.45 -13.64 12.42
CA ALA A 71 -10.74 -13.47 13.10
C ALA A 71 -11.72 -14.60 12.75
N GLU A 72 -11.78 -15.00 11.49
CA GLU A 72 -12.67 -16.08 11.02
C GLU A 72 -12.31 -17.42 11.67
N ILE A 73 -11.02 -17.78 11.68
CA ILE A 73 -10.52 -18.99 12.36
C ILE A 73 -10.77 -18.89 13.88
N GLY A 74 -10.57 -17.72 14.47
CA GLY A 74 -10.84 -17.48 15.90
C GLY A 74 -12.31 -17.67 16.26
N THR A 75 -13.24 -17.19 15.42
CA THR A 75 -14.68 -17.42 15.61
C THR A 75 -15.02 -18.89 15.49
N MET A 76 -14.49 -19.58 14.48
CA MET A 76 -14.75 -21.00 14.29
C MET A 76 -14.24 -21.85 15.47
N ARG A 77 -13.13 -21.47 16.12
CA ARG A 77 -12.65 -22.07 17.37
C ARG A 77 -13.62 -21.85 18.54
N ILE A 78 -14.13 -20.61 18.71
CA ILE A 78 -15.08 -20.28 19.79
C ILE A 78 -16.41 -21.01 19.61
N THR A 79 -16.85 -21.18 18.36
CA THR A 79 -18.08 -21.93 18.02
C THR A 79 -17.85 -23.44 17.88
N GLU A 80 -16.67 -23.95 18.26
CA GLU A 80 -16.31 -25.38 18.21
C GLU A 80 -16.48 -26.05 16.83
N GLN A 81 -16.39 -25.27 15.74
CA GLN A 81 -16.46 -25.78 14.36
C GLN A 81 -15.14 -26.42 13.91
N ILE A 82 -14.02 -25.99 14.49
CA ILE A 82 -12.70 -26.59 14.31
C ILE A 82 -12.15 -26.95 15.70
N LEU A 83 -11.77 -28.22 15.85
CA LEU A 83 -11.40 -28.88 17.10
C LEU A 83 -10.13 -28.30 17.74
#